data_AF-A0A7Y9U720-F1
#
_entry.id   AF-A0A7Y9U720-F1
#
_cell.length_a   1.000
_cell.length_b   1.000
_cell.length_c   1.000
_cell.angle_alpha   90.00
_cell.angle_beta   90.00
_cell.angle_gamma   90.00
#
_symmetry.space_group_name_H-M   'P 1'
#
loop_
_entity.id
_entity.type
_entity.pdbx_description
1 polymer ?
#
loop_
_entity_poly.entity_id
_entity_poly.type
_entity_poly.pdbx_seq_one_letter_code
_entity_poly.pdbx_strand_id
1 'polypeptide(L)'
;MRYRLVQEEDLPACLDLLDSNGRCVLSPRVRANLPRLWADWLAQDRHAPKSFVLWEDLSSPNAPRVEAIGTAHFVHDAVYDLLMREPQPYLIERLYSMVLDGHQPFLDQREIAHGNAGEGLSLLMSLYLQREHDLDHPDSQRLRPLGAAAWYFCHAGFNVQRMLSEVYGRPGGAYMAAGGFELAQVFEAGPDLPPDSEPHQLAIDRANQPPRAMQPLSLWLLHPPPPVLGLSASLQTVAILALQGDTDRAIAARLGISADAVKQAWRGILRTMSAHMPDLCRDTTNATADGSPPVRGSEHRRIVIEYLRQHMEELRPWSDPTRAARRAPSPATPRPR
;
A
#
# COMPACT_ATOMS: atom_id res chain seq x y z
N MET A 1 -8.35 15.93 -10.70
CA MET A 1 -8.24 14.79 -9.76
C MET A 1 -6.79 14.46 -9.45
N ARG A 2 -6.51 14.06 -8.20
CA ARG A 2 -5.23 13.48 -7.74
C ARG A 2 -5.51 12.36 -6.74
N TYR A 3 -4.49 11.57 -6.40
CA TYR A 3 -4.56 10.64 -5.26
C TYR A 3 -3.54 11.04 -4.19
N ARG A 4 -3.82 10.67 -2.93
CA ARG A 4 -2.89 10.79 -1.80
C ARG A 4 -3.25 9.78 -0.71
N LEU A 5 -2.35 9.59 0.25
CA LEU A 5 -2.65 8.77 1.42
C LEU A 5 -3.64 9.50 2.33
N VAL A 6 -4.56 8.74 2.89
CA VAL A 6 -5.55 9.19 3.87
C VAL A 6 -4.85 9.66 5.15
N GLN A 7 -5.37 10.71 5.73
CA GLN A 7 -5.04 11.22 7.07
C GLN A 7 -6.29 11.17 7.95
N GLU A 8 -6.12 11.28 9.26
CA GLU A 8 -7.24 11.21 10.22
C GLU A 8 -8.33 12.27 9.94
N GLU A 9 -7.93 13.46 9.50
CA GLU A 9 -8.83 14.56 9.09
C GLU A 9 -9.70 14.22 7.88
N ASP A 10 -9.31 13.24 7.05
CA ASP A 10 -10.07 12.82 5.87
C ASP A 10 -11.15 11.78 6.20
N LEU A 11 -11.12 11.16 7.39
CA LEU A 11 -12.02 10.08 7.75
C LEU A 11 -13.50 10.47 7.61
N PRO A 12 -13.97 11.67 8.01
CA PRO A 12 -15.36 12.07 7.80
C PRO A 12 -15.77 12.03 6.32
N ALA A 13 -14.92 12.49 5.40
CA ALA A 13 -15.20 12.49 3.97
C ALA A 13 -15.16 11.08 3.35
N CYS A 14 -14.29 10.21 3.87
CA CYS A 14 -14.22 8.81 3.47
C CYS A 14 -15.49 8.04 3.90
N LEU A 15 -15.97 8.30 5.11
CA LEU A 15 -17.20 7.72 5.66
C LEU A 15 -18.44 8.22 4.90
N ASP A 16 -18.50 9.51 4.56
CA ASP A 16 -19.57 10.08 3.72
C ASP A 16 -19.63 9.42 2.33
N LEU A 17 -18.47 9.17 1.70
CA LEU A 17 -18.42 8.41 0.46
C LEU A 17 -18.97 7.00 0.66
N LEU A 18 -18.56 6.29 1.71
CA LEU A 18 -19.03 4.94 1.99
C LEU A 18 -20.55 4.88 2.18
N ASP A 19 -21.10 5.82 2.94
CA ASP A 19 -22.53 5.91 3.22
C ASP A 19 -23.35 6.24 1.96
N SER A 20 -22.82 7.09 1.08
CA SER A 20 -23.48 7.48 -0.16
C SER A 20 -23.32 6.49 -1.32
N ASN A 21 -22.37 5.54 -1.21
CA ASN A 21 -22.04 4.61 -2.29
C ASN A 21 -23.08 3.50 -2.49
N GLY A 22 -23.66 3.00 -1.40
CA GLY A 22 -24.67 1.93 -1.44
C GLY A 22 -24.16 0.54 -1.87
N ARG A 23 -22.87 0.35 -2.17
CA ARG A 23 -22.29 -0.96 -2.55
C ARG A 23 -21.33 -1.56 -1.51
N CYS A 24 -21.19 -0.92 -0.35
CA CYS A 24 -20.45 -1.45 0.79
C CYS A 24 -21.43 -1.93 1.86
N VAL A 25 -21.66 -3.25 1.94
CA VAL A 25 -22.55 -3.82 2.95
C VAL A 25 -21.77 -4.06 4.23
N LEU A 26 -22.17 -3.37 5.30
CA LEU A 26 -21.63 -3.55 6.64
C LEU A 26 -22.74 -3.83 7.63
N SER A 27 -22.51 -4.71 8.60
CA SER A 27 -23.46 -4.89 9.70
C SER A 27 -23.55 -3.61 10.55
N PRO A 28 -24.67 -3.39 11.27
CA PRO A 28 -24.78 -2.26 12.19
C PRO A 28 -23.64 -2.20 13.21
N ARG A 29 -23.13 -3.36 13.63
CA ARG A 29 -22.01 -3.48 14.58
C ARG A 29 -20.71 -2.95 13.98
N VAL A 30 -20.35 -3.40 12.77
CA VAL A 30 -19.12 -2.96 12.10
C VAL A 30 -19.25 -1.48 11.72
N ARG A 31 -20.38 -1.07 11.16
CA ARG A 31 -20.62 0.34 10.77
C ARG A 31 -20.46 1.30 11.94
N ALA A 32 -21.02 0.98 13.12
CA ALA A 32 -20.89 1.81 14.30
C ALA A 32 -19.44 1.92 14.83
N ASN A 33 -18.60 0.93 14.54
CA ASN A 33 -17.19 0.91 14.97
C ASN A 33 -16.22 1.37 13.88
N LEU A 34 -16.66 1.54 12.64
CA LEU A 34 -15.80 1.83 11.50
C LEU A 34 -14.92 3.08 11.68
N PRO A 35 -15.43 4.23 12.19
CA PRO A 35 -14.58 5.40 12.41
C PRO A 35 -13.41 5.10 13.35
N ARG A 36 -13.67 4.34 14.43
CA ARG A 36 -12.64 3.92 15.38
C ARG A 36 -11.66 2.92 14.75
N LEU A 37 -12.15 1.91 14.02
CA LEU A 37 -11.30 0.92 13.35
C LEU A 37 -10.33 1.59 12.37
N TRP A 38 -10.79 2.58 11.60
CA TRP A 38 -9.93 3.33 10.68
C TRP A 38 -8.97 4.27 11.39
N ALA A 39 -9.41 4.97 12.44
CA ALA A 39 -8.53 5.82 13.25
C ALA A 39 -7.43 4.99 13.96
N ASP A 40 -7.80 3.87 14.59
CA ASP A 40 -6.88 2.95 15.25
C ASP A 40 -5.84 2.42 14.24
N TRP A 41 -6.28 2.05 13.03
CA TRP A 41 -5.39 1.57 11.99
C TRP A 41 -4.42 2.65 11.48
N LEU A 42 -4.89 3.88 11.26
CA LEU A 42 -4.02 5.00 10.88
C LEU A 42 -3.03 5.38 11.98
N ALA A 43 -3.43 5.25 13.25
CA ALA A 43 -2.58 5.53 14.40
C ALA A 43 -1.56 4.40 14.68
N GLN A 44 -1.88 3.16 14.32
CA GLN A 44 -0.99 2.01 14.48
C GLN A 44 0.29 2.25 13.68
N ASP A 45 1.44 2.14 14.34
CA ASP A 45 2.75 2.44 13.74
C ASP A 45 2.72 3.79 13.01
N ARG A 46 2.43 4.89 13.73
CA ARG A 46 2.31 6.27 13.20
C ARG A 46 3.39 6.74 12.22
N HIS A 47 4.52 6.03 12.18
CA HIS A 47 5.63 6.29 11.30
C HIS A 47 5.63 5.43 10.04
N ALA A 48 4.68 4.52 9.82
CA ALA A 48 4.60 3.67 8.64
C ALA A 48 3.34 4.03 7.84
N PRO A 49 3.48 4.62 6.64
CA PRO A 49 2.33 4.97 5.81
C PRO A 49 1.51 3.72 5.47
N LYS A 50 0.19 3.81 5.63
CA LYS A 50 -0.74 2.70 5.35
C LYS A 50 -1.17 2.72 3.88
N SER A 51 -1.52 1.55 3.32
CA SER A 51 -2.19 1.45 2.01
C SER A 51 -3.65 1.87 2.12
N PHE A 52 -3.91 3.11 2.57
CA PHE A 52 -5.21 3.74 2.59
C PHE A 52 -5.13 5.02 1.74
N VAL A 53 -5.78 5.00 0.59
CA VAL A 53 -5.70 6.04 -0.44
C VAL A 53 -7.07 6.67 -0.64
N LEU A 54 -7.08 7.98 -0.86
CA LEU A 54 -8.22 8.68 -1.43
C LEU A 54 -7.86 9.31 -2.77
N TRP A 55 -8.85 9.43 -3.64
CA TRP A 55 -8.80 10.23 -4.85
C TRP A 55 -9.73 11.41 -4.66
N GLU A 56 -9.21 12.60 -4.90
CA GLU A 56 -9.97 13.83 -4.73
C GLU A 56 -9.97 14.66 -6.01
N ASP A 57 -11.13 15.25 -6.33
CA ASP A 57 -11.22 16.27 -7.34
C ASP A 57 -10.97 17.66 -6.76
N LEU A 58 -9.97 18.34 -7.33
CA LEU A 58 -9.55 19.68 -6.93
C LEU A 58 -10.33 20.79 -7.64
N SER A 59 -11.20 20.43 -8.60
CA SER A 59 -11.98 21.41 -9.37
C SER A 59 -13.17 21.98 -8.61
N SER A 60 -13.56 21.36 -7.49
CA SER A 60 -14.68 21.77 -6.65
C SER A 60 -14.42 23.13 -5.97
N PRO A 61 -15.35 24.12 -6.05
CA PRO A 61 -15.11 25.48 -5.58
C PRO A 61 -14.89 25.63 -4.06
N ASN A 62 -15.48 24.76 -3.25
CA ASN A 62 -15.55 24.93 -1.79
C ASN A 62 -14.52 24.08 -1.04
N ALA A 63 -14.21 22.89 -1.55
CA ALA A 63 -13.23 21.96 -1.00
C ALA A 63 -12.98 20.83 -2.00
N PRO A 64 -11.79 20.19 -1.98
CA PRO A 64 -11.57 18.94 -2.69
C PRO A 64 -12.67 17.93 -2.37
N ARG A 65 -13.27 17.33 -3.40
CA ARG A 65 -14.31 16.33 -3.23
C ARG A 65 -13.69 14.94 -3.32
N VAL A 66 -13.94 14.08 -2.33
CA VAL A 66 -13.51 12.68 -2.39
C VAL A 66 -14.36 11.94 -3.42
N GLU A 67 -13.69 11.42 -4.45
CA GLU A 67 -14.26 10.67 -5.57
C GLU A 67 -14.14 9.17 -5.38
N ALA A 68 -13.05 8.72 -4.75
CA ALA A 68 -12.83 7.32 -4.47
C ALA A 68 -11.99 7.14 -3.22
N ILE A 69 -12.10 5.97 -2.60
CA ILE A 69 -11.22 5.48 -1.54
C ILE A 69 -10.84 4.03 -1.80
N GLY A 70 -9.67 3.64 -1.32
CA GLY A 70 -9.15 2.29 -1.50
C GLY A 70 -8.25 1.90 -0.34
N THR A 71 -8.42 0.68 0.16
CA THR A 71 -7.54 0.10 1.16
C THR A 71 -7.21 -1.35 0.89
N ALA A 72 -5.97 -1.73 1.21
CA ALA A 72 -5.53 -3.10 1.23
C ALA A 72 -4.80 -3.43 2.55
N HIS A 73 -4.95 -4.68 2.99
CA HIS A 73 -4.37 -5.17 4.24
C HIS A 73 -3.55 -6.44 3.98
N PHE A 74 -2.38 -6.52 4.59
CA PHE A 74 -1.65 -7.79 4.71
C PHE A 74 -2.24 -8.60 5.85
N VAL A 75 -2.50 -9.88 5.60
CA VAL A 75 -3.13 -10.78 6.57
C VAL A 75 -2.25 -11.99 6.85
N HIS A 76 -2.47 -12.64 7.98
CA HIS A 76 -1.91 -13.96 8.23
C HIS A 76 -2.42 -14.97 7.20
N ASP A 77 -1.58 -15.94 6.86
CA ASP A 77 -1.93 -16.97 5.87
C ASP A 77 -3.17 -17.77 6.26
N ALA A 78 -3.33 -18.08 7.53
CA ALA A 78 -4.52 -18.77 8.04
C ALA A 78 -5.82 -17.99 7.78
N VAL A 79 -5.77 -16.65 7.76
CA VAL A 79 -6.92 -15.80 7.43
C VAL A 79 -7.20 -15.86 5.94
N TYR A 80 -6.18 -15.73 5.08
CA TYR A 80 -6.36 -15.88 3.64
C TYR A 80 -6.94 -17.27 3.28
N ASP A 81 -6.38 -18.33 3.86
CA ASP A 81 -6.81 -19.71 3.64
C ASP A 81 -8.25 -19.93 4.10
N LEU A 82 -8.64 -19.35 5.23
CA LEU A 82 -10.02 -19.37 5.71
C LEU A 82 -10.97 -18.70 4.71
N LEU A 83 -10.62 -17.51 4.21
CA LEU A 83 -11.44 -16.74 3.27
C LEU A 83 -11.60 -17.44 1.91
N MET A 84 -10.60 -18.21 1.48
CA MET A 84 -10.66 -19.01 0.26
C MET A 84 -11.40 -20.33 0.44
N ARG A 85 -11.23 -21.00 1.59
CA ARG A 85 -11.87 -22.28 1.90
C ARG A 85 -13.35 -22.12 2.24
N GLU A 86 -13.71 -21.00 2.86
CA GLU A 86 -15.09 -20.64 3.23
C GLU A 86 -15.46 -19.31 2.56
N PRO A 87 -15.69 -19.33 1.22
CA PRO A 87 -16.01 -18.13 0.47
C PRO A 87 -17.39 -17.61 0.89
N GLN A 88 -17.41 -16.34 1.30
CA GLN A 88 -18.62 -15.58 1.64
C GLN A 88 -18.39 -14.14 1.20
N PRO A 89 -19.45 -13.43 0.76
CA PRO A 89 -19.33 -12.06 0.31
C PRO A 89 -19.02 -11.10 1.47
N TYR A 90 -18.78 -9.84 1.14
CA TYR A 90 -18.56 -8.72 2.05
C TYR A 90 -17.21 -8.83 2.75
N LEU A 91 -16.14 -8.83 1.97
CA LEU A 91 -14.78 -9.09 2.44
C LEU A 91 -14.37 -8.16 3.60
N ILE A 92 -14.60 -6.85 3.48
CA ILE A 92 -14.25 -5.87 4.51
C ILE A 92 -15.06 -6.06 5.81
N GLU A 93 -16.35 -6.41 5.68
CA GLU A 93 -17.24 -6.69 6.80
C GLU A 93 -16.74 -7.88 7.60
N ARG A 94 -16.32 -8.94 6.91
CA ARG A 94 -15.78 -10.15 7.55
C ARG A 94 -14.48 -9.85 8.30
N LEU A 95 -13.57 -9.09 7.70
CA LEU A 95 -12.30 -8.71 8.32
C LEU A 95 -12.51 -7.87 9.58
N TYR A 96 -13.37 -6.86 9.52
CA TYR A 96 -13.63 -6.01 10.68
C TYR A 96 -14.47 -6.72 11.75
N SER A 97 -15.36 -7.64 11.37
CA SER A 97 -16.02 -8.52 12.33
C SER A 97 -15.01 -9.36 13.12
N MET A 98 -14.03 -9.96 12.44
CA MET A 98 -12.93 -10.70 13.12
C MET A 98 -12.18 -9.82 14.12
N VAL A 99 -11.83 -8.58 13.75
CA VAL A 99 -11.18 -7.62 14.66
C VAL A 99 -12.06 -7.31 15.87
N LEU A 100 -13.35 -7.06 15.66
CA LEU A 100 -14.30 -6.76 16.74
C LEU A 100 -14.58 -7.97 17.64
N ASP A 101 -14.38 -9.19 17.15
CA ASP A 101 -14.43 -10.43 17.92
C ASP A 101 -13.12 -10.72 18.68
N GLY A 102 -12.12 -9.83 18.57
CA GLY A 102 -10.85 -9.93 19.29
C GLY A 102 -9.77 -10.71 18.55
N HIS A 103 -10.01 -11.10 17.30
CA HIS A 103 -8.97 -11.69 16.45
C HIS A 103 -8.02 -10.62 15.90
N GLN A 104 -6.81 -11.04 15.52
CA GLN A 104 -5.81 -10.19 14.89
C GLN A 104 -5.58 -10.70 13.46
N PRO A 105 -6.40 -10.31 12.48
CA PRO A 105 -6.28 -10.84 11.13
C PRO A 105 -5.11 -10.23 10.34
N PHE A 106 -4.67 -9.03 10.72
CA PHE A 106 -3.68 -8.25 9.99
C PHE A 106 -2.27 -8.44 10.52
N LEU A 107 -1.29 -8.44 9.61
CA LEU A 107 0.12 -8.46 9.96
C LEU A 107 0.58 -7.11 10.51
N ASP A 108 1.47 -7.14 11.50
CA ASP A 108 2.21 -5.95 11.93
C ASP A 108 3.41 -5.64 11.00
N GLN A 109 4.09 -4.50 11.20
CA GLN A 109 5.24 -4.10 10.38
C GLN A 109 6.42 -5.09 10.42
N ARG A 110 6.63 -5.77 11.55
CA ARG A 110 7.71 -6.75 11.70
C ARG A 110 7.39 -8.02 10.93
N GLU A 111 6.15 -8.48 11.00
CA GLU A 111 5.65 -9.63 10.26
C GLU A 111 5.65 -9.36 8.76
N ILE A 112 5.22 -8.17 8.34
CA ILE A 112 5.34 -7.70 6.95
C ILE A 112 6.81 -7.73 6.49
N ALA A 113 7.74 -7.20 7.30
CA ALA A 113 9.16 -7.19 6.97
C ALA A 113 9.75 -8.60 6.83
N HIS A 114 9.27 -9.55 7.64
CA HIS A 114 9.68 -10.94 7.58
C HIS A 114 9.13 -11.65 6.34
N GLY A 115 7.82 -11.51 6.07
CA GLY A 115 7.20 -12.08 4.88
C GLY A 115 7.77 -11.49 3.59
N ASN A 116 8.07 -10.19 3.57
CA ASN A 116 8.74 -9.55 2.45
C ASN A 116 10.10 -10.20 2.13
N ALA A 117 10.89 -10.50 3.15
CA ALA A 117 12.20 -11.13 3.01
C ALA A 117 12.15 -12.66 2.82
N GLY A 118 10.97 -13.26 2.94
CA GLY A 118 10.75 -14.71 2.94
C GLY A 118 9.94 -15.18 1.74
N GLU A 119 8.98 -16.07 2.00
CA GLU A 119 8.17 -16.75 0.97
C GLU A 119 7.16 -15.81 0.28
N GLY A 120 6.78 -14.73 0.98
CA GLY A 120 5.95 -13.66 0.47
C GLY A 120 4.82 -13.29 1.44
N LEU A 121 3.94 -12.41 0.97
CA LEU A 121 2.82 -11.85 1.74
C LEU A 121 1.48 -12.20 1.11
N SER A 122 0.49 -12.39 1.98
CA SER A 122 -0.93 -12.50 1.62
C SER A 122 -1.60 -11.13 1.70
N LEU A 123 -2.06 -10.61 0.57
CA LEU A 123 -2.64 -9.27 0.46
C LEU A 123 -4.14 -9.34 0.15
N LEU A 124 -4.95 -8.64 0.94
CA LEU A 124 -6.37 -8.45 0.66
C LEU A 124 -6.60 -7.03 0.14
N MET A 125 -7.12 -6.90 -1.08
CA MET A 125 -7.70 -5.66 -1.58
C MET A 125 -9.05 -5.46 -0.90
N SER A 126 -8.98 -5.03 0.35
CA SER A 126 -10.08 -5.11 1.30
C SER A 126 -11.25 -4.20 0.97
N LEU A 127 -11.01 -3.02 0.37
CA LEU A 127 -12.07 -2.10 -0.02
C LEU A 127 -11.61 -1.23 -1.19
N TYR A 128 -12.48 -1.06 -2.17
CA TYR A 128 -12.40 0.03 -3.14
C TYR A 128 -13.82 0.55 -3.38
N LEU A 129 -14.01 1.85 -3.18
CA LEU A 129 -15.27 2.54 -3.44
C LEU A 129 -14.99 3.76 -4.29
N GLN A 130 -15.85 4.01 -5.27
CA GLN A 130 -15.83 5.22 -6.07
C GLN A 130 -17.25 5.73 -6.24
N ARG A 131 -17.41 7.06 -6.25
CA ARG A 131 -18.70 7.74 -6.25
C ARG A 131 -19.54 7.39 -7.47
N GLU A 132 -18.92 7.40 -8.63
CA GLU A 132 -19.54 6.94 -9.87
C GLU A 132 -19.12 5.51 -10.15
N HIS A 133 -20.06 4.64 -10.52
CA HIS A 133 -19.81 3.20 -10.69
C HIS A 133 -19.80 2.76 -12.14
N ASP A 134 -20.42 3.55 -13.03
CA ASP A 134 -20.32 3.30 -14.45
C ASP A 134 -18.86 3.51 -14.88
N LEU A 135 -18.21 2.42 -15.30
CA LEU A 135 -16.82 2.44 -15.76
C LEU A 135 -16.65 3.26 -17.03
N ASP A 136 -17.72 3.49 -17.79
CA ASP A 136 -17.71 4.32 -18.99
C ASP A 136 -17.90 5.81 -18.70
N HIS A 137 -18.34 6.17 -17.48
CA HIS A 137 -18.51 7.56 -17.08
C HIS A 137 -17.17 8.32 -17.07
N PRO A 138 -17.10 9.58 -17.56
CA PRO A 138 -15.86 10.35 -17.67
C PRO A 138 -15.02 10.42 -16.39
N ASP A 139 -15.67 10.51 -15.22
CA ASP A 139 -14.96 10.54 -13.94
C ASP A 139 -14.34 9.19 -13.58
N SER A 140 -15.03 8.06 -13.83
CA SER A 140 -14.44 6.73 -13.74
C SER A 140 -13.26 6.57 -14.70
N GLN A 141 -13.38 7.10 -15.92
CA GLN A 141 -12.29 7.08 -16.91
C GLN A 141 -11.06 7.87 -16.44
N ARG A 142 -11.25 8.98 -15.74
CA ARG A 142 -10.17 9.77 -15.12
C ARG A 142 -9.55 9.06 -13.92
N LEU A 143 -10.35 8.33 -13.15
CA LEU A 143 -9.88 7.56 -11.99
C LEU A 143 -8.99 6.38 -12.40
N ARG A 144 -9.28 5.66 -13.50
CA ARG A 144 -8.49 4.47 -13.91
C ARG A 144 -6.96 4.66 -13.92
N PRO A 145 -6.38 5.64 -14.65
CA PRO A 145 -4.93 5.83 -14.65
C PRO A 145 -4.39 6.26 -13.28
N LEU A 146 -5.15 7.05 -12.51
CA LEU A 146 -4.76 7.42 -11.14
C LEU A 146 -4.84 6.22 -10.19
N GLY A 147 -5.79 5.32 -10.41
CA GLY A 147 -5.98 4.07 -9.69
C GLY A 147 -4.77 3.15 -9.88
N ALA A 148 -4.34 2.97 -11.12
CA ALA A 148 -3.14 2.21 -11.45
C ALA A 148 -1.88 2.82 -10.82
N ALA A 149 -1.73 4.15 -10.87
CA ALA A 149 -0.59 4.85 -10.28
C ALA A 149 -0.56 4.71 -8.74
N ALA A 150 -1.71 4.85 -8.08
CA ALA A 150 -1.82 4.66 -6.64
C ALA A 150 -1.58 3.19 -6.24
N TRP A 151 -2.09 2.23 -7.03
CA TRP A 151 -1.85 0.81 -6.81
C TRP A 151 -0.35 0.48 -6.84
N TYR A 152 0.35 0.96 -7.87
CA TYR A 152 1.81 0.86 -7.95
C TYR A 152 2.49 1.53 -6.74
N PHE A 153 2.13 2.77 -6.42
CA PHE A 153 2.74 3.50 -5.31
C PHE A 153 2.55 2.80 -3.96
N CYS A 154 1.39 2.23 -3.69
CA CYS A 154 1.09 1.59 -2.41
C CYS A 154 1.67 0.18 -2.30
N HIS A 155 1.78 -0.56 -3.40
CA HIS A 155 2.03 -2.00 -3.32
C HIS A 155 3.30 -2.46 -4.06
N ALA A 156 3.79 -1.75 -5.09
CA ALA A 156 4.98 -2.18 -5.82
C ALA A 156 6.18 -2.39 -4.88
N GLY A 157 6.98 -3.43 -5.10
CA GLY A 157 8.13 -3.76 -4.27
C GLY A 157 7.83 -4.58 -3.02
N PHE A 158 6.55 -4.80 -2.66
CA PHE A 158 6.19 -5.85 -1.69
C PHE A 158 6.29 -7.23 -2.37
N ASN A 159 6.83 -8.22 -1.66
CA ASN A 159 6.94 -9.60 -2.12
C ASN A 159 5.60 -10.31 -1.89
N VAL A 160 4.60 -10.05 -2.73
CA VAL A 160 3.24 -10.57 -2.58
C VAL A 160 3.10 -11.94 -3.23
N GLN A 161 2.82 -12.97 -2.44
CA GLN A 161 2.63 -14.33 -2.94
C GLN A 161 1.24 -14.51 -3.53
N ARG A 162 0.23 -13.93 -2.88
CA ARG A 162 -1.17 -14.13 -3.24
C ARG A 162 -2.01 -12.94 -2.86
N MET A 163 -3.06 -12.72 -3.64
CA MET A 163 -3.99 -11.62 -3.52
C MET A 163 -5.42 -12.12 -3.55
N LEU A 164 -6.29 -11.42 -2.84
CA LEU A 164 -7.73 -11.62 -2.90
C LEU A 164 -8.42 -10.26 -2.93
N SER A 165 -9.42 -10.13 -3.78
CA SER A 165 -10.24 -8.94 -3.94
C SER A 165 -11.70 -9.34 -4.06
N GLU A 166 -12.56 -8.44 -3.58
CA GLU A 166 -13.98 -8.48 -3.86
C GLU A 166 -14.37 -7.21 -4.63
N VAL A 167 -15.07 -7.39 -5.74
CA VAL A 167 -15.65 -6.30 -6.54
C VAL A 167 -17.11 -6.60 -6.83
N TYR A 168 -17.87 -5.58 -7.21
CA TYR A 168 -19.33 -5.68 -7.33
C TYR A 168 -19.78 -5.52 -8.77
N GLY A 169 -20.65 -6.43 -9.21
CA GLY A 169 -21.25 -6.47 -10.53
C GLY A 169 -20.32 -7.02 -11.62
N ARG A 170 -20.93 -7.48 -12.71
CA ARG A 170 -20.22 -8.07 -13.87
C ARG A 170 -19.15 -7.15 -14.48
N PRO A 171 -19.38 -5.83 -14.65
CA PRO A 171 -18.34 -4.95 -15.19
C PRO A 171 -17.10 -4.89 -14.29
N GLY A 172 -17.30 -4.84 -12.97
CA GLY A 172 -16.19 -4.86 -12.00
C GLY A 172 -15.42 -6.17 -12.04
N GLY A 173 -16.12 -7.30 -12.09
CA GLY A 173 -15.49 -8.62 -12.23
C GLY A 173 -14.69 -8.76 -13.54
N ALA A 174 -15.25 -8.32 -14.66
CA ALA A 174 -14.57 -8.33 -15.95
C ALA A 174 -13.33 -7.41 -15.96
N TYR A 175 -13.41 -6.25 -15.32
CA TYR A 175 -12.29 -5.33 -15.15
C TYR A 175 -11.14 -5.98 -14.37
N MET A 176 -11.43 -6.61 -13.22
CA MET A 176 -10.40 -7.29 -12.42
C MET A 176 -9.80 -8.49 -13.14
N ALA A 177 -10.63 -9.25 -13.86
CA ALA A 177 -10.16 -10.37 -14.68
C ALA A 177 -9.21 -9.91 -15.80
N ALA A 178 -9.53 -8.80 -16.48
CA ALA A 178 -8.62 -8.18 -17.45
C ALA A 178 -7.32 -7.65 -16.83
N GLY A 179 -7.33 -7.37 -15.52
CA GLY A 179 -6.15 -7.02 -14.73
C GLY A 179 -5.30 -8.23 -14.30
N GLY A 180 -5.73 -9.45 -14.59
CA GLY A 180 -5.02 -10.69 -14.30
C GLY A 180 -5.55 -11.51 -13.12
N PHE A 181 -6.66 -11.09 -12.52
CA PHE A 181 -7.28 -11.86 -11.44
C PHE A 181 -8.09 -13.03 -11.99
N GLU A 182 -8.03 -14.15 -11.30
CA GLU A 182 -8.85 -15.32 -11.58
C GLU A 182 -10.14 -15.25 -10.77
N LEU A 183 -11.29 -15.45 -11.42
CA LEU A 183 -12.58 -15.49 -10.75
C LEU A 183 -12.65 -16.74 -9.86
N ALA A 184 -12.75 -16.54 -8.55
CA ALA A 184 -12.86 -17.61 -7.58
C ALA A 184 -14.33 -17.98 -7.31
N GLN A 185 -15.18 -16.97 -7.08
CA GLN A 185 -16.59 -17.16 -6.72
C GLN A 185 -17.43 -15.96 -7.16
N VAL A 186 -18.69 -16.20 -7.55
CA VAL A 186 -19.73 -15.18 -7.69
C VAL A 186 -20.82 -15.49 -6.68
N PHE A 187 -21.28 -14.47 -5.96
CA PHE A 187 -22.33 -14.58 -4.96
C PHE A 187 -23.63 -13.96 -5.45
N GLU A 188 -24.76 -14.37 -4.87
CA GLU A 188 -26.01 -13.66 -5.10
C GLU A 188 -25.95 -12.27 -4.44
N ALA A 189 -26.52 -11.26 -5.11
CA ALA A 189 -26.67 -9.94 -4.52
C ALA A 189 -27.63 -10.01 -3.33
N GLY A 190 -27.19 -9.52 -2.17
CA GLY A 190 -28.05 -9.39 -1.00
C GLY A 190 -29.18 -8.37 -1.23
N PRO A 191 -30.23 -8.39 -0.39
CA PRO A 191 -31.35 -7.46 -0.50
C PRO A 191 -30.96 -5.98 -0.34
N ASP A 192 -29.83 -5.72 0.32
CA ASP A 192 -29.32 -4.37 0.61
C ASP A 192 -28.46 -3.79 -0.53
N LEU A 193 -28.18 -4.57 -1.58
CA LEU A 193 -27.40 -4.14 -2.73
C LEU A 193 -28.29 -3.68 -3.88
N PRO A 194 -27.84 -2.72 -4.70
CA PRO A 194 -28.51 -2.41 -5.95
C PRO A 194 -28.59 -3.64 -6.88
N PRO A 195 -29.55 -3.67 -7.82
CA PRO A 195 -29.54 -4.65 -8.90
C PRO A 195 -28.18 -4.70 -9.63
N ASP A 196 -27.82 -5.86 -10.15
CA ASP A 196 -26.57 -6.09 -10.91
C ASP A 196 -25.28 -5.72 -10.15
N SER A 197 -25.33 -5.82 -8.81
CA SER A 197 -24.21 -5.59 -7.91
C SER A 197 -23.77 -6.89 -7.21
N GLU A 198 -23.91 -8.03 -7.88
CA GLU A 198 -23.45 -9.32 -7.33
C GLU A 198 -21.97 -9.24 -6.89
N PRO A 199 -21.62 -9.70 -5.69
CA PRO A 199 -20.22 -9.73 -5.28
C PRO A 199 -19.44 -10.79 -6.07
N HIS A 200 -18.29 -10.40 -6.60
CA HIS A 200 -17.35 -11.24 -7.30
C HIS A 200 -16.06 -11.30 -6.49
N GLN A 201 -15.69 -12.50 -6.05
CA GLN A 201 -14.42 -12.77 -5.39
C GLN A 201 -13.41 -13.22 -6.44
N LEU A 202 -12.29 -12.52 -6.53
CA LEU A 202 -11.22 -12.84 -7.46
C LEU A 202 -9.88 -12.91 -6.73
N ALA A 203 -9.00 -13.79 -7.20
CA ALA A 203 -7.71 -14.06 -6.58
C ALA A 203 -6.57 -14.02 -7.61
N ILE A 204 -5.37 -13.79 -7.11
CA ILE A 204 -4.12 -14.05 -7.85
C ILE A 204 -3.26 -14.90 -6.93
N ASP A 205 -2.71 -15.99 -7.45
CA ASP A 205 -1.64 -16.75 -6.79
C ASP A 205 -0.42 -16.76 -7.69
N ARG A 206 0.72 -16.32 -7.16
CA ARG A 206 2.03 -16.34 -7.83
C ARG A 206 2.38 -17.72 -8.38
N ALA A 207 2.06 -18.78 -7.65
CA ALA A 207 2.38 -20.15 -8.06
C ALA A 207 1.61 -20.59 -9.32
N ASN A 208 0.45 -19.98 -9.57
CA ASN A 208 -0.39 -20.28 -10.71
C ASN A 208 -0.12 -19.37 -11.92
N GLN A 209 0.76 -18.37 -11.78
CA GLN A 209 1.01 -17.43 -12.88
C GLN A 209 1.95 -18.03 -13.94
N PRO A 210 1.60 -17.96 -15.24
CA PRO A 210 2.50 -18.39 -16.29
C PRO A 210 3.72 -17.45 -16.37
N PRO A 211 4.95 -17.95 -16.57
CA PRO A 211 6.17 -17.12 -16.60
C PRO A 211 6.21 -16.01 -17.68
N ARG A 212 5.27 -16.04 -18.64
CA ARG A 212 5.15 -15.06 -19.74
C ARG A 212 3.90 -14.19 -19.63
N ALA A 213 3.15 -14.28 -18.52
CA ALA A 213 1.98 -13.44 -18.31
C ALA A 213 2.43 -12.00 -18.06
N MET A 214 2.00 -11.08 -18.91
CA MET A 214 2.11 -9.65 -18.62
C MET A 214 0.82 -9.22 -17.93
N GLN A 215 0.85 -9.14 -16.59
CA GLN A 215 -0.31 -8.76 -15.80
C GLN A 215 -0.11 -7.36 -15.21
N PRO A 216 -0.81 -6.33 -15.72
CA PRO A 216 -0.52 -4.94 -15.41
C PRO A 216 -0.70 -4.60 -13.91
N LEU A 217 -1.56 -5.32 -13.21
CA LEU A 217 -1.81 -5.11 -11.78
C LEU A 217 -0.91 -5.94 -10.85
N SER A 218 -0.19 -6.97 -11.33
CA SER A 218 0.59 -7.87 -10.46
C SER A 218 2.07 -7.94 -10.80
N LEU A 219 2.50 -7.38 -11.94
CA LEU A 219 3.88 -7.41 -12.42
C LEU A 219 4.92 -6.99 -11.38
N TRP A 220 4.62 -5.94 -10.61
CA TRP A 220 5.54 -5.30 -9.65
C TRP A 220 5.51 -5.90 -8.24
N LEU A 221 4.70 -6.95 -8.04
CA LEU A 221 4.30 -7.47 -6.73
C LEU A 221 4.67 -8.94 -6.56
N LEU A 222 4.50 -9.71 -7.63
CA LEU A 222 4.73 -11.15 -7.55
C LEU A 222 6.22 -11.51 -7.59
N HIS A 223 7.07 -10.68 -8.18
CA HIS A 223 8.50 -10.94 -8.28
C HIS A 223 9.34 -9.67 -8.14
N PRO A 224 9.22 -8.91 -7.04
CA PRO A 224 10.08 -7.75 -6.83
C PRO A 224 11.53 -8.19 -6.59
N PRO A 225 12.53 -7.41 -7.04
CA PRO A 225 13.90 -7.63 -6.62
C PRO A 225 14.06 -7.32 -5.10
N PRO A 226 15.05 -7.92 -4.42
CA PRO A 226 15.36 -7.56 -3.04
C PRO A 226 15.91 -6.12 -2.97
N PRO A 227 15.65 -5.38 -1.88
CA PRO A 227 16.18 -4.04 -1.70
C PRO A 227 17.70 -4.05 -1.56
N VAL A 228 18.38 -3.11 -2.22
CA VAL A 228 19.84 -2.98 -2.21
C VAL A 228 20.30 -1.98 -1.17
N LEU A 229 19.54 -0.89 -0.95
CA LEU A 229 19.93 0.17 -0.04
C LEU A 229 19.72 -0.23 1.43
N GLY A 230 18.75 -1.09 1.73
CA GLY A 230 18.47 -1.52 3.10
C GLY A 230 18.11 -0.35 4.04
N LEU A 231 17.32 0.60 3.53
CA LEU A 231 16.88 1.78 4.27
C LEU A 231 16.15 1.36 5.56
N SER A 232 16.43 2.06 6.68
CA SER A 232 15.66 1.83 7.91
C SER A 232 14.24 2.36 7.76
N ALA A 233 13.29 1.84 8.55
CA ALA A 233 11.89 2.25 8.50
C ALA A 233 11.70 3.78 8.53
N SER A 234 12.41 4.50 9.40
CA SER A 234 12.35 5.97 9.44
C SER A 234 12.79 6.67 8.15
N LEU A 235 13.79 6.12 7.44
CA LEU A 235 14.24 6.64 6.16
C LEU A 235 13.24 6.33 5.05
N GLN A 236 12.71 5.10 5.04
CA GLN A 236 11.66 4.67 4.11
C GLN A 236 10.45 5.60 4.20
N THR A 237 9.97 5.88 5.41
CA THR A 237 8.83 6.77 5.65
C THR A 237 9.05 8.17 5.12
N VAL A 238 10.21 8.79 5.42
CA VAL A 238 10.52 10.13 4.91
C VAL A 238 10.53 10.13 3.38
N ALA A 239 11.10 9.11 2.76
CA ALA A 239 11.13 8.98 1.31
C ALA A 239 9.73 8.75 0.70
N ILE A 240 8.89 7.91 1.31
CA ILE A 240 7.50 7.68 0.87
C ILE A 240 6.70 8.99 0.89
N LEU A 241 6.78 9.75 1.99
CA LEU A 241 6.07 11.02 2.11
C LEU A 241 6.61 12.07 1.13
N ALA A 242 7.93 12.12 0.91
CA ALA A 242 8.51 12.98 -0.10
C ALA A 242 8.07 12.61 -1.53
N LEU A 243 7.90 11.31 -1.83
CA LEU A 243 7.34 10.84 -3.10
C LEU A 243 5.87 11.22 -3.27
N GLN A 244 5.11 11.41 -2.18
CA GLN A 244 3.76 11.99 -2.23
C GLN A 244 3.76 13.49 -2.53
N GLY A 245 4.93 14.14 -2.55
CA GLY A 245 5.06 15.58 -2.72
C GLY A 245 5.09 16.36 -1.40
N ASP A 246 5.16 15.70 -0.24
CA ASP A 246 5.24 16.40 1.04
C ASP A 246 6.60 17.15 1.15
N THR A 247 6.52 18.41 1.58
CA THR A 247 7.73 19.20 1.91
C THR A 247 8.36 18.72 3.21
N ASP A 248 9.66 19.00 3.44
CA ASP A 248 10.32 18.67 4.72
C ASP A 248 9.54 19.16 5.96
N ARG A 249 8.87 20.31 5.85
CA ARG A 249 8.01 20.86 6.92
C ARG A 249 6.73 20.04 7.09
N ALA A 250 6.08 19.65 6.00
CA ALA A 250 4.88 18.81 6.04
C ALA A 250 5.20 17.42 6.60
N ILE A 251 6.31 16.82 6.16
CA ILE A 251 6.82 15.54 6.70
C ILE A 251 7.07 15.64 8.20
N ALA A 252 7.76 16.70 8.65
CA ALA A 252 8.04 16.92 10.06
C ALA A 252 6.75 17.00 10.90
N ALA A 253 5.77 17.78 10.43
CA ALA A 253 4.47 17.92 11.08
C ALA A 253 3.71 16.58 11.12
N ARG A 254 3.60 15.89 9.98
CA ARG A 254 2.86 14.62 9.84
C ARG A 254 3.44 13.51 10.70
N LEU A 255 4.76 13.44 10.84
CA LEU A 255 5.43 12.44 11.66
C LEU A 255 5.59 12.87 13.13
N GLY A 256 5.26 14.11 13.50
CA GLY A 256 5.50 14.66 14.83
C GLY A 256 6.98 14.68 15.22
N ILE A 257 7.87 15.00 14.27
CA ILE A 257 9.33 15.08 14.46
C ILE A 257 9.87 16.47 14.13
N SER A 258 11.12 16.76 14.51
CA SER A 258 11.74 18.05 14.19
C SER A 258 12.14 18.14 12.71
N ALA A 259 12.20 19.37 12.17
CA ALA A 259 12.73 19.60 10.82
C ALA A 259 14.21 19.17 10.69
N ASP A 260 14.99 19.20 11.78
CA ASP A 260 16.35 18.65 11.78
C ASP A 260 16.33 17.13 11.61
N ALA A 261 15.42 16.41 12.29
CA ALA A 261 15.29 14.96 12.13
C ALA A 261 15.00 14.56 10.67
N VAL A 262 14.17 15.33 9.95
CA VAL A 262 13.94 15.13 8.51
C VAL A 262 15.22 15.36 7.70
N LYS A 263 16.00 16.41 8.00
CA LYS A 263 17.30 16.65 7.34
C LYS A 263 18.30 15.52 7.61
N GLN A 264 18.35 14.98 8.83
CA GLN A 264 19.20 13.84 9.17
C GLN A 264 18.76 12.58 8.43
N ALA A 265 17.45 12.35 8.28
CA ALA A 265 16.93 11.25 7.48
C ALA A 265 17.40 11.37 6.01
N TRP A 266 17.28 12.55 5.40
CA TRP A 266 17.80 12.78 4.05
C TRP A 266 19.30 12.52 3.92
N ARG A 267 20.12 12.97 4.89
CA ARG A 267 21.56 12.66 4.91
C ARG A 267 21.80 11.15 5.03
N GLY A 268 20.97 10.44 5.79
CA GLY A 268 21.00 8.99 5.89
C GLY A 268 20.75 8.31 4.55
N ILE A 269 19.68 8.67 3.86
CA ILE A 269 19.33 8.13 2.53
C ILE A 269 20.46 8.39 1.54
N LEU A 270 20.94 9.63 1.46
CA LEU A 270 22.02 10.02 0.54
C LEU A 270 23.31 9.23 0.81
N ARG A 271 23.70 9.09 2.08
CA ARG A 271 24.88 8.30 2.46
C ARG A 271 24.74 6.84 2.04
N THR A 272 23.57 6.24 2.25
CA THR A 272 23.32 4.84 1.84
C THR A 272 23.37 4.69 0.32
N MET A 273 22.77 5.63 -0.42
CA MET A 273 22.77 5.64 -1.87
C MET A 273 24.18 5.84 -2.44
N SER A 274 24.97 6.80 -1.93
CA SER A 274 26.35 7.00 -2.36
C SER A 274 27.27 5.80 -2.07
N ALA A 275 26.96 5.00 -1.04
CA ALA A 275 27.72 3.80 -0.72
C ALA A 275 27.46 2.64 -1.69
N HIS A 276 26.22 2.46 -2.14
CA HIS A 276 25.84 1.35 -3.03
C HIS A 276 25.85 1.73 -4.52
N MET A 277 25.67 3.02 -4.83
CA MET A 277 25.53 3.55 -6.19
C MET A 277 26.36 4.83 -6.36
N PRO A 278 27.69 4.75 -6.22
CA PRO A 278 28.56 5.93 -6.26
C PRO A 278 28.45 6.68 -7.57
N ASP A 279 28.30 5.99 -8.70
CA ASP A 279 28.25 6.63 -10.03
C ASP A 279 26.98 7.48 -10.23
N LEU A 280 25.84 7.06 -9.67
CA LEU A 280 24.60 7.85 -9.69
C LEU A 280 24.72 9.14 -8.86
N CYS A 281 25.68 9.19 -7.93
CA CYS A 281 26.01 10.37 -7.14
C CYS A 281 27.21 11.17 -7.70
N ARG A 282 27.98 10.63 -8.65
CA ARG A 282 29.19 11.28 -9.21
C ARG A 282 28.88 12.43 -10.16
N ASP A 283 27.79 12.32 -10.92
CA ASP A 283 27.32 13.38 -11.82
C ASP A 283 26.91 14.66 -11.06
N THR A 284 26.79 14.57 -9.73
CA THR A 284 26.51 15.71 -8.86
C THR A 284 27.73 16.25 -8.10
N THR A 285 28.88 15.58 -8.13
CA THR A 285 30.08 16.06 -7.40
C THR A 285 31.16 16.61 -8.31
N ASN A 286 31.12 16.29 -9.60
CA ASN A 286 32.08 16.82 -10.56
C ASN A 286 31.57 18.16 -11.07
N ALA A 287 32.39 19.21 -10.89
CA ALA A 287 32.25 20.42 -11.70
C ALA A 287 32.14 19.98 -13.16
N THR A 288 31.12 20.45 -13.87
CA THR A 288 31.11 20.31 -15.32
C THR A 288 32.45 20.84 -15.85
N ALA A 289 32.97 20.24 -16.93
CA ALA A 289 34.18 20.72 -17.59
C ALA A 289 34.11 22.21 -18.02
N ASP A 290 32.94 22.83 -17.87
CA ASP A 290 32.58 24.20 -18.20
C ASP A 290 32.56 25.15 -16.98
N GLY A 291 33.11 24.74 -15.82
CA GLY A 291 33.24 25.63 -14.65
C GLY A 291 31.93 26.02 -13.97
N SER A 292 30.85 25.27 -14.17
CA SER A 292 29.59 25.50 -13.45
C SER A 292 29.72 25.12 -11.97
N PRO A 293 29.06 25.84 -11.05
CA PRO A 293 29.21 25.63 -9.60
C PRO A 293 28.75 24.23 -9.16
N PRO A 294 29.30 23.71 -8.05
CA PRO A 294 28.99 22.37 -7.53
C PRO A 294 27.49 22.20 -7.30
N VAL A 295 26.99 21.01 -7.64
CA VAL A 295 25.57 20.69 -7.65
C VAL A 295 25.00 20.75 -6.23
N ARG A 296 23.92 21.52 -6.08
CA ARG A 296 23.29 21.83 -4.78
C ARG A 296 22.51 20.62 -4.25
N GLY A 297 22.36 20.53 -2.92
CA GLY A 297 21.64 19.43 -2.25
C GLY A 297 20.19 19.20 -2.69
N SER A 298 19.55 20.14 -3.39
CA SER A 298 18.24 19.96 -4.03
C SER A 298 18.28 18.98 -5.20
N GLU A 299 19.37 18.94 -5.95
CA GLU A 299 19.51 18.08 -7.13
C GLU A 299 19.88 16.65 -6.74
N HIS A 300 20.69 16.46 -5.69
CA HIS A 300 20.91 15.14 -5.09
C HIS A 300 19.60 14.50 -4.61
N ARG A 301 18.73 15.28 -3.96
CA ARG A 301 17.40 14.79 -3.55
C ARG A 301 16.53 14.42 -4.74
N ARG A 302 16.58 15.19 -5.83
CA ARG A 302 15.84 14.89 -7.06
C ARG A 302 16.25 13.53 -7.64
N ILE A 303 17.55 13.24 -7.69
CA ILE A 303 18.07 11.96 -8.20
C ILE A 303 17.63 10.80 -7.30
N VAL A 304 17.74 10.95 -5.98
CA VAL A 304 17.25 9.94 -5.02
C VAL A 304 15.77 9.65 -5.24
N ILE A 305 14.95 10.68 -5.35
CA ILE A 305 13.51 10.54 -5.56
C ILE A 305 13.20 9.86 -6.89
N GLU A 306 13.92 10.21 -7.96
CA GLU A 306 13.73 9.58 -9.27
C GLU A 306 14.08 8.09 -9.24
N TYR A 307 15.20 7.74 -8.59
CA TYR A 307 15.56 6.33 -8.36
C TYR A 307 14.47 5.60 -7.56
N LEU A 308 14.08 6.12 -6.40
CA LEU A 308 13.13 5.46 -5.51
C LEU A 308 11.73 5.31 -6.14
N ARG A 309 11.32 6.19 -7.06
CA ARG A 309 10.07 6.05 -7.81
C ARG A 309 10.03 4.79 -8.69
N GLN A 310 11.20 4.36 -9.16
CA GLN A 310 11.36 3.18 -10.01
C GLN A 310 11.72 1.92 -9.19
N HIS A 311 12.13 2.10 -7.94
CA HIS A 311 12.62 1.05 -7.03
C HIS A 311 11.86 1.05 -5.70
N MET A 312 10.55 0.76 -5.79
CA MET A 312 9.67 0.81 -4.62
C MET A 312 9.99 -0.28 -3.57
N GLU A 313 10.71 -1.34 -3.95
CA GLU A 313 11.24 -2.37 -3.05
C GLU A 313 12.13 -1.80 -1.94
N GLU A 314 12.87 -0.71 -2.22
CA GLU A 314 13.74 -0.04 -1.25
C GLU A 314 12.96 0.62 -0.12
N LEU A 315 11.68 0.90 -0.37
CA LEU A 315 10.77 1.60 0.54
C LEU A 315 9.88 0.64 1.33
N ARG A 316 9.98 -0.67 1.11
CA ARG A 316 9.13 -1.64 1.81
C ARG A 316 9.83 -2.19 3.04
N PRO A 317 9.08 -2.52 4.11
CA PRO A 317 9.67 -3.16 5.28
C PRO A 317 10.40 -4.43 4.87
N TRP A 318 11.66 -4.57 5.29
CA TRP A 318 12.50 -5.71 4.94
C TRP A 318 13.34 -6.14 6.13
N SER A 319 13.25 -7.42 6.51
CA SER A 319 14.08 -8.01 7.54
C SER A 319 15.27 -8.69 6.87
N ASP A 320 16.47 -8.13 7.01
CA ASP A 320 17.68 -8.76 6.50
C ASP A 320 17.90 -10.11 7.22
N PRO A 321 17.78 -11.25 6.50
CA PRO A 321 17.89 -12.57 7.10
C PRO A 321 19.26 -12.81 7.75
N THR A 322 20.31 -12.23 7.16
CA THR A 322 21.70 -12.39 7.64
C THR A 322 21.95 -11.62 8.93
N ARG A 323 21.35 -10.44 9.06
CA ARG A 323 21.42 -9.61 10.27
C ARG A 323 20.48 -10.11 11.37
N ALA A 324 19.36 -10.72 11.01
CA ALA A 324 18.46 -11.39 11.96
C ALA A 324 19.14 -12.62 12.59
N ALA A 325 19.82 -13.45 11.79
CA ALA A 325 20.57 -14.61 12.28
C ALA A 325 21.70 -14.23 13.26
N ARG A 326 22.36 -13.08 13.06
CA ARG A 326 23.38 -12.55 13.98
C ARG A 326 22.83 -12.04 15.32
N ARG A 327 21.54 -11.75 15.41
CA ARG A 327 20.87 -11.28 16.63
C ARG A 327 20.20 -12.39 17.43
N ALA A 328 20.08 -13.59 16.86
CA ALA A 328 19.57 -14.74 17.60
C ALA A 328 20.57 -15.10 18.72
N PRO A 329 20.12 -15.25 19.98
CA PRO A 329 20.99 -15.74 21.04
C PRO A 329 21.51 -17.11 20.64
N SER A 330 22.84 -17.30 20.69
CA SER A 330 23.45 -18.61 20.45
C SER A 330 22.78 -19.65 21.34
N PRO A 331 22.44 -20.84 20.82
CA PRO A 331 21.89 -21.91 21.64
C PRO A 331 22.88 -22.18 22.77
N ALA A 332 22.43 -22.02 24.01
CA ALA A 332 23.24 -22.23 25.19
C ALA A 332 23.79 -23.66 25.16
N THR A 333 25.11 -23.78 25.09
CA THR A 333 25.82 -25.06 25.14
C THR A 333 25.43 -25.76 26.46
N PRO A 334 24.92 -27.00 26.44
CA PRO A 334 24.61 -27.71 27.67
C PRO A 334 25.91 -27.90 28.46
N ARG A 335 25.93 -27.49 29.73
CA ARG A 335 27.04 -27.81 30.63
C ARG A 335 27.09 -29.33 30.83
N PRO A 336 28.24 -29.99 30.60
CA PRO A 336 28.39 -31.39 30.96
C PRO A 336 28.25 -31.56 32.48
N ARG A 337 27.53 -32.59 32.89
CA ARG A 337 27.31 -32.98 34.30
C ARG A 337 28.53 -33.66 34.89
#